data_AF-A0A2H6MWE7-F1
#
_entry.id   AF-A0A2H6MWE7-F1
#
_cell.length_a   1.000
_cell.length_b   1.000
_cell.length_c   1.000
_cell.angle_alpha   90.00
_cell.angle_beta   90.00
_cell.angle_gamma   90.00
#
_symmetry.space_group_name_H-M   'P 1'
#
loop_
_entity.id
_entity.type
_entity.pdbx_description
1 polymer ?
#
loop_
_entity_poly.entity_id
_entity_poly.type
_entity_poly.pdbx_seq_one_letter_code
_entity_poly.pdbx_strand_id
1 'polypeptide(L)'
;VHGQDKVLEMEKRNSYLPDENNIARLQEELIAVKLREAEALMGLKELRQQVKDLEEHWQRHLIRTSGRWKDPPKKNTVNELQDELMTVRLREAETQAELKEIKQRMMEIETQNQINSNHLRRAEQEITNLQGKVQFLSAQNKGLLAQLTESKRKQAEIECKNKEEVMAVRLREADSIAAVAELQQHIAELEIQKEEGKIQGQLNNSDSTQYIRELKDQIVELNHEIRCLKSKKTFPGTDTFDGIHIVNHLIGDDESLHSSDEDFISNHIQEHGIHFHLHSRTGQMERNSTVADSSDSDTENTESLSTNTEKENNKKRMESYSTTV
;
A
#
# COMPACT_ATOMS: atom_id res chain seq x y z
N VAL A 1 -8.57 -33.86 6.16
CA VAL A 1 -8.67 -32.54 5.48
C VAL A 1 -10.10 -32.33 4.97
N HIS A 2 -10.39 -32.24 3.66
CA HIS A 2 -11.64 -31.69 3.09
C HIS A 2 -13.00 -32.19 3.64
N GLY A 3 -13.07 -33.39 4.24
CA GLY A 3 -14.26 -33.85 4.96
C GLY A 3 -14.42 -33.24 6.36
N GLN A 4 -13.32 -33.07 7.10
CA GLN A 4 -13.31 -32.42 8.43
C GLN A 4 -13.66 -30.94 8.32
N ASP A 5 -13.15 -30.25 7.29
CA ASP A 5 -13.47 -28.84 7.03
C ASP A 5 -14.98 -28.65 6.82
N LYS A 6 -15.62 -29.57 6.08
CA LYS A 6 -17.08 -29.59 5.86
C LYS A 6 -17.89 -29.94 7.10
N VAL A 7 -17.42 -30.87 7.94
CA VAL A 7 -18.06 -31.16 9.23
C VAL A 7 -18.01 -29.94 10.13
N LEU A 8 -16.84 -29.31 10.28
CA LEU A 8 -16.66 -28.09 11.08
C LEU A 8 -17.52 -26.93 10.55
N GLU A 9 -17.66 -26.78 9.23
CA GLU A 9 -18.53 -25.78 8.61
C GLU A 9 -20.03 -26.07 8.88
N MET A 10 -20.45 -27.33 8.87
CA MET A 10 -21.81 -27.73 9.22
C MET A 10 -22.11 -27.57 10.71
N GLU A 11 -21.20 -27.95 11.60
CA GLU A 11 -21.31 -27.71 13.05
C GLU A 11 -21.44 -26.20 13.34
N LYS A 12 -20.62 -25.39 12.66
CA LYS A 12 -20.67 -23.93 12.77
C LYS A 12 -21.99 -23.36 12.22
N ARG A 13 -22.51 -23.87 11.09
CA ARG A 13 -23.86 -23.50 10.61
C ARG A 13 -24.97 -23.96 11.55
N ASN A 14 -24.84 -25.13 12.18
CA ASN A 14 -25.78 -25.62 13.19
C ASN A 14 -25.83 -24.69 14.42
N SER A 15 -24.69 -24.15 14.84
CA SER A 15 -24.61 -23.14 15.91
C SER A 15 -25.24 -21.77 15.59
N TYR A 16 -25.67 -21.55 14.35
CA TYR A 16 -26.43 -20.36 13.92
C TYR A 16 -27.92 -20.65 13.66
N LEU A 17 -28.37 -21.90 13.77
CA LEU A 17 -29.80 -22.19 13.78
C LEU A 17 -30.39 -21.75 15.13
N PRO A 18 -31.65 -21.27 15.19
CA PRO A 18 -32.29 -21.04 16.47
C PRO A 18 -32.50 -22.41 17.15
N ASP A 19 -32.01 -22.55 18.38
CA ASP A 19 -32.13 -23.77 19.18
C ASP A 19 -33.56 -24.35 19.12
N GLU A 20 -33.67 -25.58 18.62
CA GLU A 20 -34.96 -26.25 18.37
C GLU A 20 -35.80 -26.37 19.64
N ASN A 21 -35.18 -26.48 20.82
CA ASN A 21 -35.89 -26.49 22.09
C ASN A 21 -36.52 -25.13 22.42
N ASN A 22 -35.86 -24.03 22.04
CA ASN A 22 -36.44 -22.68 22.17
C ASN A 22 -37.52 -22.43 21.11
N ILE A 23 -37.41 -22.99 19.90
CA ILE A 23 -38.49 -22.95 18.90
C ILE A 23 -39.72 -23.70 19.42
N ALA A 24 -39.55 -24.94 19.88
CA ALA A 24 -40.63 -25.77 20.41
C ALA A 24 -41.34 -25.10 21.60
N ARG A 25 -40.59 -24.59 22.58
CA ARG A 25 -41.18 -23.89 23.75
C ARG A 25 -41.97 -22.64 23.34
N LEU A 26 -41.49 -21.87 22.35
CA LEU A 26 -42.23 -20.71 21.83
C LEU A 26 -43.50 -21.10 21.07
N GLN A 27 -43.52 -22.27 20.41
CA GLN A 27 -44.72 -22.83 19.79
C GLN A 27 -45.75 -23.29 20.84
N GLU A 28 -45.30 -23.96 21.91
CA GLU A 28 -46.15 -24.34 23.05
C GLU A 28 -46.73 -23.11 23.78
N GLU A 29 -45.90 -22.11 24.08
CA GLU A 29 -46.32 -20.83 24.66
C GLU A 29 -47.37 -20.13 23.76
N LEU A 30 -47.17 -20.09 22.44
CA LEU A 30 -48.12 -19.50 21.49
C LEU A 30 -49.46 -20.27 21.44
N ILE A 31 -49.43 -21.61 21.46
CA ILE A 31 -50.64 -22.45 21.50
C ILE A 31 -51.41 -22.18 22.80
N ALA A 32 -50.73 -22.14 23.94
CA ALA A 32 -51.36 -21.87 25.24
C ALA A 32 -51.99 -20.47 25.32
N VAL A 33 -51.37 -19.45 24.71
CA VAL A 33 -51.94 -18.11 24.58
C VAL A 33 -53.17 -18.13 23.65
N LYS A 34 -53.08 -18.79 22.49
CA LYS A 34 -54.19 -18.83 21.52
C LYS A 34 -55.42 -19.57 22.02
N LEU A 35 -55.26 -20.61 22.84
CA LEU A 35 -56.37 -21.27 23.53
C LEU A 35 -57.06 -20.31 24.52
N ARG A 36 -56.29 -19.63 25.38
CA ARG A 36 -56.82 -18.66 26.36
C ARG A 36 -57.52 -17.47 25.70
N GLU A 37 -57.00 -17.00 24.57
CA GLU A 37 -57.62 -15.96 23.73
C GLU A 37 -58.97 -16.43 23.15
N ALA A 38 -59.05 -17.66 22.65
CA ALA A 38 -60.29 -18.25 22.16
C ALA A 38 -61.34 -18.41 23.27
N GLU A 39 -60.95 -18.90 24.45
CA GLU A 39 -61.80 -19.01 25.64
C GLU A 39 -62.37 -17.64 26.06
N ALA A 40 -61.53 -16.61 26.15
CA ALA A 40 -61.96 -15.25 26.48
C ALA A 40 -62.93 -14.67 25.43
N LEU A 41 -62.68 -14.93 24.14
CA LEU A 41 -63.56 -14.51 23.04
C LEU A 41 -64.92 -15.26 23.04
N MET A 42 -64.98 -16.50 23.53
CA MET A 42 -66.26 -17.20 23.75
C MET A 42 -67.01 -16.60 24.93
N GLY A 43 -66.37 -16.43 26.09
CA GLY A 43 -67.01 -15.81 27.26
C GLY A 43 -67.54 -14.40 27.00
N LEU A 44 -66.85 -13.60 26.16
CA LEU A 44 -67.34 -12.29 25.73
C LEU A 44 -68.60 -12.39 24.83
N LYS A 45 -68.69 -13.40 23.97
CA LYS A 45 -69.89 -13.64 23.13
C LYS A 45 -71.07 -14.10 23.99
N GLU A 46 -70.84 -14.98 24.96
CA GLU A 46 -71.86 -15.43 25.91
C GLU A 46 -72.41 -14.27 26.75
N LEU A 47 -71.53 -13.41 27.29
CA LEU A 47 -71.94 -12.20 28.01
C LEU A 47 -72.74 -11.24 27.13
N ARG A 48 -72.35 -11.03 25.86
CA ARG A 48 -73.11 -10.21 24.91
C ARG A 48 -74.49 -10.80 24.61
N GLN A 49 -74.60 -12.13 24.52
CA GLN A 49 -75.90 -12.79 24.34
C GLN A 49 -76.78 -12.65 25.60
N GLN A 50 -76.22 -12.82 26.80
CA GLN A 50 -76.96 -12.63 28.06
C GLN A 50 -77.51 -11.20 28.20
N VAL A 51 -76.73 -10.18 27.82
CA VAL A 51 -77.21 -8.78 27.79
C VAL A 51 -78.37 -8.61 26.82
N LYS A 52 -78.26 -9.16 25.60
CA LYS A 52 -79.33 -9.13 24.60
C LYS A 52 -80.60 -9.86 25.07
N ASP A 53 -80.45 -11.03 25.70
CA ASP A 53 -81.58 -11.80 26.25
C ASP A 53 -82.29 -11.04 27.38
N LEU A 54 -81.53 -10.32 28.23
CA LEU A 54 -82.08 -9.45 29.27
C LEU A 54 -82.80 -8.23 28.69
N GLU A 55 -82.23 -7.58 27.67
CA GLU A 55 -82.85 -6.45 27.00
C GLU A 55 -84.16 -6.86 26.30
N GLU A 56 -84.17 -7.98 25.58
CA GLU A 56 -85.39 -8.53 24.99
C GLU A 56 -86.45 -8.89 26.06
N HIS A 57 -86.03 -9.38 27.24
CA HIS A 57 -86.94 -9.61 28.36
C HIS A 57 -87.53 -8.31 28.90
N TRP A 58 -86.73 -7.24 28.99
CA TRP A 58 -87.20 -5.93 29.41
C TRP A 58 -88.16 -5.30 28.39
N GLN A 59 -87.83 -5.30 27.09
CA GLN A 59 -88.72 -4.80 26.04
C GLN A 59 -90.06 -5.55 26.04
N ARG A 60 -90.05 -6.89 26.22
CA ARG A 60 -91.26 -7.72 26.39
C ARG A 60 -92.02 -7.43 27.69
N HIS A 61 -91.36 -6.94 28.74
CA HIS A 61 -92.01 -6.46 29.97
C HIS A 61 -92.67 -5.10 29.74
N LEU A 62 -91.93 -4.12 29.19
CA LEU A 62 -92.36 -2.74 28.96
C LEU A 62 -93.60 -2.68 28.05
N ILE A 63 -93.62 -3.45 26.96
CA ILE A 63 -94.79 -3.56 26.07
C ILE A 63 -96.02 -4.13 26.82
N ARG A 64 -95.81 -5.03 27.77
CA ARG A 64 -96.87 -5.67 28.57
C ARG A 64 -97.42 -4.75 29.67
N THR A 65 -96.61 -3.84 30.21
CA THR A 65 -97.01 -2.93 31.31
C THR A 65 -97.51 -1.58 30.83
N SER A 66 -96.99 -1.04 29.71
CA SER A 66 -97.33 0.29 29.19
C SER A 66 -98.79 0.42 28.72
N GLY A 67 -99.42 -0.67 28.27
CA GLY A 67 -100.70 -0.63 27.56
C GLY A 67 -101.99 -0.50 28.40
N ARG A 68 -101.94 -0.34 29.74
CA ARG A 68 -103.17 -0.30 30.55
C ARG A 68 -103.04 0.47 31.87
N TRP A 69 -104.15 1.12 32.24
CA TRP A 69 -104.40 1.93 33.44
C TRP A 69 -103.83 3.36 33.42
N LYS A 70 -104.70 4.34 33.76
CA LYS A 70 -104.30 5.67 34.21
C LYS A 70 -103.81 5.51 35.64
N ASP A 71 -102.51 5.50 35.82
CA ASP A 71 -101.90 5.21 37.11
C ASP A 71 -102.12 6.34 38.14
N PRO A 72 -102.26 6.01 39.44
CA PRO A 72 -102.27 7.01 40.50
C PRO A 72 -100.88 7.67 40.60
N PRO A 73 -100.77 8.93 41.06
CA PRO A 73 -99.51 9.67 41.04
C PRO A 73 -98.34 8.98 41.76
N LYS A 74 -98.63 8.20 42.81
CA LYS A 74 -97.62 7.38 43.52
C LYS A 74 -97.07 6.19 42.71
N LYS A 75 -97.76 5.75 41.66
CA LYS A 75 -97.30 4.70 40.74
C LYS A 75 -96.49 5.30 39.58
N ASN A 76 -96.85 6.48 39.08
CA ASN A 76 -95.99 7.25 38.17
C ASN A 76 -94.58 7.44 38.75
N THR A 77 -94.47 7.98 39.97
CA THR A 77 -93.17 8.19 40.63
C THR A 77 -92.39 6.89 40.88
N VAL A 78 -93.06 5.74 40.97
CA VAL A 78 -92.41 4.43 41.08
C VAL A 78 -91.93 3.91 39.71
N ASN A 79 -92.67 4.18 38.64
CA ASN A 79 -92.22 3.87 37.27
C ASN A 79 -91.01 4.75 36.89
N GLU A 80 -91.07 6.06 37.16
CA GLU A 80 -89.99 7.03 36.93
C GLU A 80 -88.69 6.59 37.63
N LEU A 81 -88.75 6.22 38.91
CA LEU A 81 -87.60 5.69 39.66
C LEU A 81 -87.11 4.31 39.15
N GLN A 82 -87.95 3.52 38.48
CA GLN A 82 -87.53 2.26 37.85
C GLN A 82 -86.81 2.51 36.52
N ASP A 83 -87.26 3.47 35.73
CA ASP A 83 -86.62 3.88 34.47
C ASP A 83 -85.27 4.59 34.75
N GLU A 84 -85.19 5.43 35.79
CA GLU A 84 -83.92 5.98 36.28
C GLU A 84 -82.96 4.87 36.76
N LEU A 85 -83.44 3.94 37.60
CA LEU A 85 -82.63 2.80 38.07
C LEU A 85 -82.14 1.92 36.91
N MET A 86 -82.96 1.73 35.86
CA MET A 86 -82.51 1.03 34.67
C MET A 86 -81.46 1.82 33.90
N THR A 87 -81.67 3.12 33.70
CA THR A 87 -80.72 4.00 33.01
C THR A 87 -79.35 4.01 33.72
N VAL A 88 -79.35 4.02 35.06
CA VAL A 88 -78.11 3.89 35.86
C VAL A 88 -77.47 2.52 35.68
N ARG A 89 -78.24 1.41 35.72
CA ARG A 89 -77.71 0.05 35.53
C ARG A 89 -77.15 -0.20 34.14
N LEU A 90 -77.75 0.37 33.09
CA LEU A 90 -77.22 0.29 31.73
C LEU A 90 -75.88 1.00 31.65
N ARG A 91 -75.76 2.22 32.19
CA ARG A 91 -74.49 2.97 32.27
C ARG A 91 -73.43 2.29 33.14
N GLU A 92 -73.84 1.62 34.21
CA GLU A 92 -72.96 0.78 35.03
C GLU A 92 -72.44 -0.43 34.23
N ALA A 93 -73.29 -1.08 33.44
CA ALA A 93 -72.89 -2.18 32.57
C ALA A 93 -71.97 -1.73 31.42
N GLU A 94 -72.24 -0.57 30.80
CA GLU A 94 -71.40 0.08 29.80
C GLU A 94 -69.99 0.36 30.35
N THR A 95 -69.90 1.12 31.44
CA THR A 95 -68.61 1.45 32.07
C THR A 95 -67.87 0.22 32.63
N GLN A 96 -68.60 -0.82 33.07
CA GLN A 96 -67.99 -2.10 33.44
C GLN A 96 -67.45 -2.88 32.21
N ALA A 97 -68.06 -2.73 31.03
CA ALA A 97 -67.55 -3.30 29.78
C ALA A 97 -66.29 -2.55 29.29
N GLU A 98 -66.33 -1.21 29.28
CA GLU A 98 -65.17 -0.36 28.98
C GLU A 98 -63.98 -0.67 29.90
N LEU A 99 -64.21 -0.83 31.21
CA LEU A 99 -63.18 -1.19 32.18
C LEU A 99 -62.56 -2.58 31.90
N LYS A 100 -63.32 -3.52 31.33
CA LYS A 100 -62.79 -4.83 30.91
C LYS A 100 -61.96 -4.70 29.64
N GLU A 101 -62.41 -3.91 28.65
CA GLU A 101 -61.66 -3.65 27.42
C GLU A 101 -60.33 -2.93 27.68
N ILE A 102 -60.33 -1.89 28.52
CA ILE A 102 -59.12 -1.15 28.90
C ILE A 102 -58.12 -2.08 29.62
N LYS A 103 -58.59 -2.98 30.50
CA LYS A 103 -57.73 -3.98 31.17
C LYS A 103 -57.15 -5.00 30.19
N GLN A 104 -57.93 -5.47 29.22
CA GLN A 104 -57.44 -6.36 28.17
C GLN A 104 -56.35 -5.66 27.33
N ARG A 105 -56.62 -4.44 26.87
CA ARG A 105 -55.67 -3.62 26.09
C ARG A 105 -54.39 -3.31 26.87
N MET A 106 -54.48 -3.14 28.19
CA MET A 106 -53.31 -2.96 29.07
C MET A 106 -52.42 -4.20 29.08
N MET A 107 -52.99 -5.41 29.20
CA MET A 107 -52.22 -6.66 29.16
C MET A 107 -51.58 -6.93 27.79
N GLU A 108 -52.26 -6.54 26.70
CA GLU A 108 -51.71 -6.61 25.34
C GLU A 108 -50.49 -5.69 25.17
N ILE A 109 -50.60 -4.43 25.63
CA ILE A 109 -49.50 -3.46 25.58
C ILE A 109 -48.32 -3.90 26.46
N GLU A 110 -48.58 -4.42 27.67
CA GLU A 110 -47.53 -4.92 28.56
C GLU A 110 -46.78 -6.11 27.93
N THR A 111 -47.52 -7.04 27.30
CA THR A 111 -46.94 -8.18 26.57
C THR A 111 -46.09 -7.69 25.38
N GLN A 112 -46.58 -6.71 24.61
CA GLN A 112 -45.83 -6.13 23.49
C GLN A 112 -44.58 -5.37 23.96
N ASN A 113 -44.66 -4.67 25.10
CA ASN A 113 -43.51 -4.00 25.71
C ASN A 113 -42.42 -5.00 26.12
N GLN A 114 -42.82 -6.11 26.76
CA GLN A 114 -41.90 -7.20 27.13
C GLN A 114 -41.29 -7.88 25.89
N ILE A 115 -42.04 -8.05 24.81
CA ILE A 115 -41.51 -8.52 23.51
C ILE A 115 -40.46 -7.53 22.98
N ASN A 116 -40.81 -6.24 22.89
CA ASN A 116 -39.92 -5.18 22.38
C ASN A 116 -38.61 -5.09 23.18
N SER A 117 -38.68 -5.11 24.51
CA SER A 117 -37.53 -5.15 25.42
C SER A 117 -36.61 -6.34 25.14
N ASN A 118 -37.17 -7.53 24.88
CA ASN A 118 -36.40 -8.69 24.49
C ASN A 118 -35.79 -8.59 23.08
N HIS A 119 -36.39 -7.85 22.13
CA HIS A 119 -35.75 -7.56 20.84
C HIS A 119 -34.59 -6.57 20.98
N LEU A 120 -34.77 -5.49 21.75
CA LEU A 120 -33.72 -4.53 22.05
C LEU A 120 -32.50 -5.21 22.69
N ARG A 121 -32.69 -6.00 23.75
CA ARG A 121 -31.63 -6.73 24.45
C ARG A 121 -30.84 -7.70 23.55
N ARG A 122 -31.50 -8.32 22.55
CA ARG A 122 -30.79 -9.16 21.56
C ARG A 122 -29.94 -8.32 20.61
N ALA A 123 -30.47 -7.18 20.14
CA ALA A 123 -29.73 -6.27 19.26
C ALA A 123 -28.53 -5.62 19.97
N GLU A 124 -28.68 -5.22 21.25
CA GLU A 124 -27.59 -4.71 22.09
C GLU A 124 -26.46 -5.74 22.24
N GLN A 125 -26.81 -7.01 22.52
CA GLN A 125 -25.84 -8.09 22.59
C GLN A 125 -25.15 -8.37 21.24
N GLU A 126 -25.88 -8.28 20.13
CA GLU A 126 -25.29 -8.41 18.78
C GLU A 126 -24.33 -7.25 18.47
N ILE A 127 -24.71 -6.01 18.80
CA ILE A 127 -23.85 -4.82 18.69
C ILE A 127 -22.57 -5.01 19.50
N THR A 128 -22.66 -5.45 20.77
CA THR A 128 -21.48 -5.76 21.60
C THR A 128 -20.61 -6.86 20.98
N ASN A 129 -21.22 -7.93 20.45
CA ASN A 129 -20.51 -9.03 19.80
C ASN A 129 -19.80 -8.59 18.50
N LEU A 130 -20.41 -7.68 17.73
CA LEU A 130 -19.83 -7.10 16.52
C LEU A 130 -18.71 -6.11 16.85
N GLN A 131 -18.89 -5.26 17.86
CA GLN A 131 -17.84 -4.36 18.38
C GLN A 131 -16.61 -5.16 18.84
N GLY A 132 -16.80 -6.25 19.57
CA GLY A 132 -15.70 -7.15 19.98
C GLY A 132 -14.95 -7.76 18.78
N LYS A 133 -15.67 -8.21 17.73
CA LYS A 133 -15.06 -8.70 16.49
C LYS A 133 -14.28 -7.60 15.76
N VAL A 134 -14.81 -6.38 15.69
CA VAL A 134 -14.13 -5.23 15.07
C VAL A 134 -12.86 -4.84 15.83
N GLN A 135 -12.90 -4.83 17.17
CA GLN A 135 -11.72 -4.58 18.01
C GLN A 135 -10.65 -5.66 17.81
N PHE A 136 -11.02 -6.94 17.79
CA PHE A 136 -10.11 -8.06 17.54
C PHE A 136 -9.44 -7.96 16.15
N LEU A 137 -10.24 -7.73 15.10
CA LEU A 137 -9.71 -7.59 13.72
C LEU A 137 -8.86 -6.32 13.57
N SER A 138 -9.20 -5.23 14.24
CA SER A 138 -8.37 -4.01 14.28
C SER A 138 -7.01 -4.27 14.94
N ALA A 139 -6.98 -4.98 16.07
CA ALA A 139 -5.76 -5.38 16.75
C ALA A 139 -4.90 -6.34 15.89
N GLN A 140 -5.54 -7.32 15.23
CA GLN A 140 -4.87 -8.23 14.30
C GLN A 140 -4.25 -7.48 13.10
N ASN A 141 -4.99 -6.57 12.47
CA ASN A 141 -4.50 -5.76 11.36
C ASN A 141 -3.34 -4.84 11.78
N LYS A 142 -3.39 -4.23 12.97
CA LYS A 142 -2.26 -3.46 13.53
C LYS A 142 -1.02 -4.34 13.74
N GLY A 143 -1.20 -5.57 14.22
CA GLY A 143 -0.12 -6.55 14.37
C GLY A 143 0.51 -6.96 13.03
N LEU A 144 -0.32 -7.22 12.01
CA LEU A 144 0.15 -7.58 10.66
C LEU A 144 0.86 -6.40 9.96
N LEU A 145 0.37 -5.17 10.14
CA LEU A 145 1.05 -3.95 9.68
C LEU A 145 2.43 -3.79 10.32
N ALA A 146 2.57 -4.04 11.63
CA ALA A 146 3.86 -4.00 12.31
C ALA A 146 4.84 -5.09 11.84
N GLN A 147 4.34 -6.29 11.50
CA GLN A 147 5.16 -7.34 10.89
C GLN A 147 5.61 -6.98 9.47
N LEU A 148 4.74 -6.32 8.69
CA LEU A 148 5.05 -5.84 7.35
C LEU A 148 6.11 -4.73 7.36
N THR A 149 6.02 -3.76 8.28
CA THR A 149 7.03 -2.69 8.41
C THR A 149 8.38 -3.23 8.89
N GLU A 150 8.39 -4.13 9.87
CA GLU A 150 9.64 -4.78 10.32
C GLU A 150 10.26 -5.66 9.23
N SER A 151 9.46 -6.35 8.42
CA SER A 151 9.96 -7.12 7.27
C SER A 151 10.56 -6.21 6.19
N LYS A 152 9.93 -5.07 5.90
CA LYS A 152 10.50 -4.04 5.00
C LYS A 152 11.81 -3.47 5.56
N ARG A 153 11.89 -3.21 6.87
CA ARG A 153 13.12 -2.73 7.54
C ARG A 153 14.26 -3.75 7.41
N LYS A 154 14.00 -5.04 7.66
CA LYS A 154 14.98 -6.12 7.47
C LYS A 154 15.42 -6.25 6.01
N GLN A 155 14.52 -6.10 5.05
CA GLN A 155 14.86 -6.14 3.63
C GLN A 155 15.84 -5.02 3.25
N ALA A 156 15.61 -3.79 3.72
CA ALA A 156 16.52 -2.66 3.50
C ALA A 156 17.88 -2.85 4.21
N GLU A 157 17.88 -3.44 5.41
CA GLU A 157 19.10 -3.78 6.15
C GLU A 157 19.97 -4.81 5.40
N ILE A 158 19.35 -5.84 4.83
CA ILE A 158 20.03 -6.85 4.00
C ILE A 158 20.51 -6.23 2.68
N GLU A 159 19.71 -5.38 2.03
CA GLU A 159 20.11 -4.70 0.79
C GLU A 159 21.31 -3.76 1.01
N CYS A 160 21.41 -3.13 2.18
CA CYS A 160 22.56 -2.31 2.57
C CYS A 160 23.82 -3.17 2.75
N LYS A 161 23.74 -4.25 3.53
CA LYS A 161 24.83 -5.22 3.73
C LYS A 161 25.32 -5.84 2.41
N ASN A 162 24.42 -6.24 1.52
CA ASN A 162 24.79 -6.78 0.20
C ASN A 162 25.55 -5.74 -0.65
N LYS A 163 25.22 -4.45 -0.55
CA LYS A 163 25.96 -3.37 -1.24
C LYS A 163 27.34 -3.15 -0.60
N GLU A 164 27.43 -3.19 0.73
CA GLU A 164 28.70 -3.11 1.48
C GLU A 164 29.63 -4.28 1.11
N GLU A 165 29.12 -5.51 1.05
CA GLU A 165 29.88 -6.70 0.62
C GLU A 165 30.41 -6.57 -0.82
N VAL A 166 29.57 -6.12 -1.76
CA VAL A 166 29.99 -5.88 -3.15
C VAL A 166 31.03 -4.76 -3.25
N MET A 167 30.92 -3.69 -2.47
CA MET A 167 31.95 -2.65 -2.39
C MET A 167 33.25 -3.19 -1.80
N ALA A 168 33.19 -4.02 -0.75
CA ALA A 168 34.36 -4.62 -0.13
C ALA A 168 35.08 -5.62 -1.06
N VAL A 169 34.35 -6.32 -1.95
CA VAL A 169 34.96 -7.11 -3.03
C VAL A 169 35.69 -6.20 -4.02
N ARG A 170 35.00 -5.18 -4.56
CA ARG A 170 35.56 -4.26 -5.56
C ARG A 170 36.81 -3.50 -5.08
N LEU A 171 36.87 -3.14 -3.81
CA LEU A 171 38.06 -2.51 -3.22
C LEU A 171 39.25 -3.47 -3.26
N ARG A 172 39.10 -4.72 -2.79
CA ARG A 172 40.17 -5.74 -2.86
C ARG A 172 40.59 -6.09 -4.29
N GLU A 173 39.65 -6.05 -5.25
CA GLU A 173 39.95 -6.22 -6.67
C GLU A 173 40.78 -5.04 -7.20
N ALA A 174 40.43 -3.81 -6.83
CA ALA A 174 41.22 -2.62 -7.19
C ALA A 174 42.62 -2.63 -6.55
N ASP A 175 42.74 -2.98 -5.26
CA ASP A 175 44.02 -3.15 -4.57
C ASP A 175 44.91 -4.19 -5.26
N SER A 176 44.31 -5.31 -5.69
CA SER A 176 45.02 -6.37 -6.43
C SER A 176 45.46 -5.92 -7.82
N ILE A 177 44.65 -5.10 -8.52
CA ILE A 177 45.01 -4.54 -9.84
C ILE A 177 46.14 -3.52 -9.68
N ALA A 178 46.11 -2.68 -8.64
CA ALA A 178 47.18 -1.73 -8.33
C ALA A 178 48.51 -2.45 -8.06
N ALA A 179 48.52 -3.47 -7.20
CA ALA A 179 49.72 -4.26 -6.93
C ALA A 179 50.26 -4.99 -8.18
N VAL A 180 49.39 -5.45 -9.09
CA VAL A 180 49.81 -6.01 -10.38
C VAL A 180 50.43 -4.94 -11.29
N ALA A 181 49.88 -3.72 -11.31
CA ALA A 181 50.44 -2.61 -12.09
C ALA A 181 51.81 -2.15 -11.56
N GLU A 182 51.99 -2.05 -10.23
CA GLU A 182 53.27 -1.75 -9.59
C GLU A 182 54.34 -2.80 -9.94
N LEU A 183 53.99 -4.10 -9.87
CA LEU A 183 54.90 -5.18 -10.26
C LEU A 183 55.22 -5.16 -11.76
N GLN A 184 54.25 -4.83 -12.62
CA GLN A 184 54.49 -4.66 -14.06
C GLN A 184 55.42 -3.47 -14.36
N GLN A 185 55.27 -2.36 -13.64
CA GLN A 185 56.17 -1.21 -13.73
C GLN A 185 57.61 -1.61 -13.33
N HIS A 186 57.80 -2.26 -12.18
CA HIS A 186 59.13 -2.71 -11.74
C HIS A 186 59.76 -3.74 -12.69
N ILE A 187 58.97 -4.61 -13.32
CA ILE A 187 59.47 -5.49 -14.39
C ILE A 187 59.98 -4.65 -15.57
N ALA A 188 59.20 -3.69 -16.06
CA ALA A 188 59.61 -2.83 -17.17
C ALA A 188 60.87 -2.00 -16.85
N GLU A 189 60.97 -1.44 -15.64
CA GLU A 189 62.15 -0.72 -15.15
C GLU A 189 63.41 -1.61 -15.16
N LEU A 190 63.31 -2.85 -14.69
CA LEU A 190 64.41 -3.83 -14.72
C LEU A 190 64.74 -4.30 -16.15
N GLU A 191 63.75 -4.39 -17.04
CA GLU A 191 63.99 -4.73 -18.45
C GLU A 191 64.72 -3.63 -19.22
N ILE A 192 64.42 -2.36 -18.92
CA ILE A 192 65.15 -1.20 -19.43
C ILE A 192 66.60 -1.23 -18.93
N GLN A 193 66.82 -1.30 -17.61
CA GLN A 193 68.17 -1.34 -17.01
C GLN A 193 69.05 -2.48 -17.56
N LYS A 194 68.44 -3.65 -17.79
CA LYS A 194 69.08 -4.83 -18.41
C LYS A 194 69.58 -4.54 -19.84
N GLU A 195 68.77 -3.84 -20.65
CA GLU A 195 69.13 -3.52 -22.03
C GLU A 195 70.09 -2.33 -22.12
N GLU A 196 69.93 -1.31 -21.27
CA GLU A 196 70.90 -0.21 -21.08
C GLU A 196 72.29 -0.76 -20.71
N GLY A 197 72.38 -1.66 -19.72
CA GLY A 197 73.64 -2.29 -19.31
C GLY A 197 74.27 -3.13 -20.43
N LYS A 198 73.45 -3.75 -21.28
CA LYS A 198 73.90 -4.49 -22.48
C LYS A 198 74.44 -3.55 -23.56
N ILE A 199 73.80 -2.41 -23.80
CA ILE A 199 74.28 -1.35 -24.72
C ILE A 199 75.60 -0.75 -24.20
N GLN A 200 75.69 -0.40 -22.91
CA GLN A 200 76.92 0.11 -22.30
C GLN A 200 78.07 -0.92 -22.38
N GLY A 201 77.76 -2.21 -22.21
CA GLY A 201 78.72 -3.30 -22.43
C GLY A 201 79.22 -3.40 -23.88
N GLN A 202 78.37 -3.14 -24.87
CA GLN A 202 78.77 -3.11 -26.28
C GLN A 202 79.63 -1.89 -26.61
N LEU A 203 79.30 -0.71 -26.07
CA LEU A 203 80.10 0.52 -26.18
C LEU A 203 81.50 0.32 -25.58
N ASN A 204 81.59 -0.05 -24.30
CA ASN A 204 82.87 -0.22 -23.59
C ASN A 204 83.82 -1.22 -24.31
N ASN A 205 83.26 -2.30 -24.88
CA ASN A 205 84.02 -3.27 -25.67
C ASN A 205 84.47 -2.71 -27.02
N SER A 206 83.66 -1.85 -27.66
CA SER A 206 83.99 -1.18 -28.92
C SER A 206 85.12 -0.17 -28.71
N ASP A 207 85.00 0.68 -27.69
CA ASP A 207 86.02 1.66 -27.29
C ASP A 207 87.36 0.97 -26.97
N SER A 208 87.31 -0.09 -26.17
CA SER A 208 88.48 -0.92 -25.86
C SER A 208 89.10 -1.54 -27.11
N THR A 209 88.28 -1.99 -28.06
CA THR A 209 88.74 -2.58 -29.34
C THR A 209 89.33 -1.53 -30.28
N GLN A 210 88.82 -0.29 -30.26
CA GLN A 210 89.39 0.84 -30.98
C GLN A 210 90.75 1.22 -30.38
N TYR A 211 90.83 1.41 -29.06
CA TYR A 211 92.07 1.76 -28.37
C TYR A 211 93.17 0.70 -28.56
N ILE A 212 92.82 -0.59 -28.53
CA ILE A 212 93.74 -1.70 -28.87
C ILE A 212 94.21 -1.64 -30.33
N ARG A 213 93.41 -1.09 -31.25
CA ARG A 213 93.80 -0.89 -32.67
C ARG A 213 94.77 0.27 -32.80
N GLU A 214 94.45 1.43 -32.23
CA GLU A 214 95.30 2.62 -32.21
C GLU A 214 96.69 2.32 -31.64
N LEU A 215 96.76 1.57 -30.52
CA LEU A 215 98.03 1.12 -29.95
C LEU A 215 98.79 0.15 -30.88
N LYS A 216 98.11 -0.74 -31.62
CA LYS A 216 98.75 -1.63 -32.59
C LYS A 216 99.30 -0.86 -33.79
N ASP A 217 98.55 0.12 -34.27
CA ASP A 217 98.95 0.94 -35.42
C ASP A 217 100.16 1.83 -35.04
N GLN A 218 100.17 2.41 -33.83
CA GLN A 218 101.36 3.06 -33.25
C GLN A 218 102.55 2.11 -33.11
N ILE A 219 102.34 0.85 -32.69
CA ILE A 219 103.41 -0.16 -32.64
C ILE A 219 103.93 -0.49 -34.05
N VAL A 220 103.08 -0.54 -35.07
CA VAL A 220 103.50 -0.75 -36.47
C VAL A 220 104.29 0.45 -36.99
N GLU A 221 103.84 1.68 -36.71
CA GLU A 221 104.50 2.93 -37.06
C GLU A 221 105.89 3.04 -36.40
N LEU A 222 105.99 2.83 -35.09
CA LEU A 222 107.27 2.81 -34.37
C LEU A 222 108.20 1.69 -34.88
N ASN A 223 107.67 0.52 -35.27
CA ASN A 223 108.48 -0.53 -35.90
C ASN A 223 108.92 -0.17 -37.33
N HIS A 224 108.15 0.63 -38.06
CA HIS A 224 108.56 1.20 -39.35
C HIS A 224 109.63 2.27 -39.14
N GLU A 225 109.47 3.18 -38.18
CA GLU A 225 110.48 4.18 -37.83
C GLU A 225 111.79 3.53 -37.40
N ILE A 226 111.76 2.56 -36.48
CA ILE A 226 112.93 1.77 -36.05
C ILE A 226 113.59 1.06 -37.25
N ARG A 227 112.80 0.57 -38.23
CA ARG A 227 113.34 -0.03 -39.46
C ARG A 227 114.02 1.01 -40.35
N CYS A 228 113.41 2.18 -40.51
CA CYS A 228 113.94 3.29 -41.30
C CYS A 228 115.17 3.95 -40.65
N LEU A 229 115.25 3.97 -39.32
CA LEU A 229 116.45 4.37 -38.57
C LEU A 229 117.56 3.31 -38.67
N LYS A 230 117.21 2.01 -38.69
CA LYS A 230 118.17 0.92 -38.95
C LYS A 230 118.69 0.90 -40.38
N SER A 231 117.89 1.30 -41.39
CA SER A 231 118.34 1.45 -42.77
C SER A 231 119.06 2.78 -43.04
N LYS A 232 118.81 3.84 -42.24
CA LYS A 232 119.58 5.10 -42.24
C LYS A 232 120.96 4.98 -41.58
N LYS A 233 121.70 3.93 -41.96
CA LYS A 233 123.17 3.92 -41.88
C LYS A 233 123.69 4.04 -43.31
N THR A 234 124.32 5.18 -43.60
CA THR A 234 124.69 5.74 -44.93
C THR A 234 123.65 6.75 -45.48
N PHE A 235 124.13 7.98 -45.67
CA PHE A 235 123.50 9.16 -46.33
C PHE A 235 124.20 9.38 -47.71
N PRO A 236 123.92 10.41 -48.56
CA PRO A 236 122.96 11.53 -48.48
C PRO A 236 122.11 11.76 -49.77
N GLY A 237 121.31 12.85 -49.83
CA GLY A 237 121.01 13.56 -51.10
C GLY A 237 119.57 14.08 -51.34
N THR A 238 119.42 15.42 -51.35
CA THR A 238 118.70 16.30 -52.33
C THR A 238 117.56 15.74 -53.22
N ASP A 239 116.38 16.37 -53.39
CA ASP A 239 115.74 17.52 -52.71
C ASP A 239 114.21 17.23 -52.45
N THR A 240 113.12 17.88 -52.94
CA THR A 240 112.84 19.03 -53.86
C THR A 240 111.41 19.61 -53.57
N PHE A 241 111.06 20.77 -54.14
CA PHE A 241 109.72 21.43 -54.09
C PHE A 241 108.65 20.76 -54.97
N ASP A 242 107.37 20.79 -54.56
CA ASP A 242 106.37 21.74 -55.10
C ASP A 242 105.14 21.86 -54.15
N GLY A 243 104.27 22.86 -54.33
CA GLY A 243 103.15 23.17 -53.43
C GLY A 243 101.76 23.14 -54.08
N ILE A 244 100.71 23.01 -53.26
CA ILE A 244 99.30 23.05 -53.69
C ILE A 244 98.55 24.11 -52.88
N HIS A 245 97.77 24.96 -53.56
CA HIS A 245 96.97 26.01 -52.93
C HIS A 245 95.59 25.47 -52.51
N ILE A 246 95.07 25.92 -51.36
CA ILE A 246 93.66 25.71 -50.97
C ILE A 246 92.90 27.01 -51.26
N VAL A 247 91.96 26.95 -52.20
CA VAL A 247 91.12 28.09 -52.60
C VAL A 247 89.87 28.14 -51.72
N ASN A 248 89.63 29.29 -51.10
CA ASN A 248 88.44 29.52 -50.27
C ASN A 248 87.28 30.03 -51.13
N HIS A 249 86.25 29.20 -51.32
CA HIS A 249 85.00 29.62 -51.97
C HIS A 249 83.93 29.98 -50.93
N LEU A 250 83.57 31.26 -50.90
CA LEU A 250 82.32 31.78 -50.34
C LEU A 250 81.31 31.98 -51.49
N ILE A 251 80.06 32.33 -51.14
CA ILE A 251 78.84 32.26 -51.99
C ILE A 251 78.32 30.81 -52.06
N GLY A 252 77.03 30.52 -51.85
CA GLY A 252 75.90 31.40 -51.51
C GLY A 252 74.57 30.64 -51.58
N ASP A 253 73.47 31.37 -51.40
CA ASP A 253 72.08 31.03 -51.76
C ASP A 253 71.45 29.78 -51.10
N ASP A 254 70.82 30.01 -49.94
CA ASP A 254 69.36 30.00 -49.69
C ASP A 254 68.42 28.89 -50.26
N GLU A 255 67.26 28.76 -49.59
CA GLU A 255 66.01 28.05 -49.95
C GLU A 255 65.87 26.51 -49.87
N SER A 256 64.68 26.09 -49.40
CA SER A 256 64.00 24.78 -49.61
C SER A 256 64.66 23.47 -49.07
N LEU A 257 63.97 22.51 -48.42
CA LEU A 257 62.55 22.31 -48.05
C LEU A 257 62.42 21.14 -47.01
N HIS A 258 61.18 20.86 -46.55
CA HIS A 258 60.67 19.74 -45.69
C HIS A 258 60.55 20.00 -44.17
N SER A 259 59.60 19.39 -43.42
CA SER A 259 58.24 18.85 -43.74
C SER A 259 57.52 18.37 -42.46
N SER A 260 56.18 18.43 -42.45
CA SER A 260 55.22 17.70 -41.58
C SER A 260 55.18 18.00 -40.07
N ASP A 261 54.04 18.60 -39.69
CA ASP A 261 53.03 18.12 -38.73
C ASP A 261 53.31 17.98 -37.21
N GLU A 262 52.51 18.74 -36.45
CA GLU A 262 51.53 18.33 -35.40
C GLU A 262 51.85 17.13 -34.44
N ASP A 263 51.40 17.10 -33.17
CA ASP A 263 50.50 17.98 -32.40
C ASP A 263 50.80 17.82 -30.89
N PHE A 264 50.72 18.88 -30.08
CA PHE A 264 50.68 18.75 -28.60
C PHE A 264 50.12 20.02 -27.91
N ILE A 265 48.79 20.11 -27.83
CA ILE A 265 48.12 21.13 -27.00
C ILE A 265 48.33 20.83 -25.51
N SER A 266 49.10 21.68 -24.82
CA SER A 266 49.10 21.74 -23.36
C SER A 266 47.94 22.62 -22.86
N ASN A 267 47.20 22.14 -21.87
CA ASN A 267 46.29 22.96 -21.06
C ASN A 267 47.11 24.09 -20.36
N HIS A 268 46.56 25.25 -19.98
CA HIS A 268 45.59 25.40 -18.88
C HIS A 268 45.36 26.92 -18.59
N ILE A 269 44.27 27.26 -17.86
CA ILE A 269 43.97 28.57 -17.21
C ILE A 269 43.83 29.81 -18.12
N GLN A 270 42.60 30.31 -18.28
CA GLN A 270 42.21 31.54 -17.57
C GLN A 270 40.69 31.60 -17.26
N GLU A 271 40.33 32.51 -16.35
CA GLU A 271 39.11 32.56 -15.55
C GLU A 271 38.44 33.95 -15.71
N HIS A 272 37.19 34.09 -15.26
CA HIS A 272 36.38 35.34 -15.14
C HIS A 272 35.68 35.89 -16.41
N GLY A 273 34.33 35.82 -16.39
CA GLY A 273 33.59 37.08 -16.15
C GLY A 273 32.42 37.49 -17.07
N ILE A 274 31.25 37.67 -16.43
CA ILE A 274 30.23 38.73 -16.68
C ILE A 274 29.22 38.56 -17.86
N HIS A 275 27.92 38.52 -17.48
CA HIS A 275 26.66 39.04 -18.08
C HIS A 275 26.57 39.55 -19.56
N PHE A 276 25.42 39.54 -20.26
CA PHE A 276 24.00 39.36 -19.85
C PHE A 276 23.09 38.96 -21.07
N HIS A 277 21.90 38.40 -20.81
CA HIS A 277 20.58 38.60 -21.50
C HIS A 277 20.53 39.05 -23.00
N LEU A 278 19.81 38.40 -23.94
CA LEU A 278 18.33 38.25 -23.99
C LEU A 278 17.80 37.28 -25.11
N HIS A 279 16.51 36.90 -24.99
CA HIS A 279 15.56 36.21 -25.91
C HIS A 279 15.96 35.73 -27.34
N SER A 280 15.53 34.50 -27.72
CA SER A 280 14.33 34.26 -28.57
C SER A 280 14.15 32.78 -29.03
N ARG A 281 12.90 32.26 -28.95
CA ARG A 281 12.19 31.29 -29.85
C ARG A 281 13.03 30.38 -30.78
N THR A 282 12.84 29.05 -30.87
CA THR A 282 11.59 28.35 -31.28
C THR A 282 11.78 26.83 -31.23
N GLY A 283 10.73 26.02 -30.96
CA GLY A 283 10.72 24.58 -31.24
C GLY A 283 9.82 23.77 -30.30
N GLN A 284 8.90 22.97 -30.85
CA GLN A 284 8.02 22.08 -30.07
C GLN A 284 8.56 20.63 -30.03
N MET A 285 8.31 19.93 -28.94
CA MET A 285 7.95 18.51 -29.02
C MET A 285 6.99 18.14 -27.87
N GLU A 286 5.83 17.61 -28.22
CA GLU A 286 4.87 17.07 -27.26
C GLU A 286 5.30 15.66 -26.82
N ARG A 287 5.14 15.33 -25.54
CA ARG A 287 4.51 14.07 -25.09
C ARG A 287 3.90 14.27 -23.69
N ASN A 288 2.68 13.76 -23.52
CA ASN A 288 1.94 13.85 -22.26
C ASN A 288 2.42 12.78 -21.27
N SER A 289 2.44 13.13 -19.98
CA SER A 289 2.34 12.17 -18.88
C SER A 289 1.56 12.81 -17.73
N THR A 290 0.50 12.16 -17.27
CA THR A 290 -0.39 12.71 -16.25
C THR A 290 0.19 12.49 -14.86
N VAL A 291 0.41 13.56 -14.10
CA VAL A 291 0.70 13.50 -12.67
C VAL A 291 -0.45 14.20 -11.94
N ALA A 292 -1.25 13.43 -11.20
CA ALA A 292 -2.27 13.94 -10.30
C ALA A 292 -1.69 13.99 -8.88
N ASP A 293 -1.24 15.18 -8.47
CA ASP A 293 -0.77 15.39 -7.11
C ASP A 293 -1.95 15.38 -6.13
N SER A 294 -1.77 14.77 -4.96
CA SER A 294 -2.85 14.56 -3.99
C SER A 294 -2.61 15.38 -2.73
N SER A 295 -3.19 16.57 -2.68
CA SER A 295 -3.12 17.45 -1.51
C SER A 295 -4.06 16.96 -0.41
N ASP A 296 -3.51 16.71 0.78
CA ASP A 296 -4.31 16.58 2.00
C ASP A 296 -5.07 17.88 2.30
N SER A 297 -6.25 17.76 2.90
CA SER A 297 -6.89 18.83 3.68
C SER A 297 -8.00 18.26 4.58
N ASP A 298 -7.71 18.16 5.89
CA ASP A 298 -8.72 17.86 6.89
C ASP A 298 -9.72 19.01 7.03
N THR A 299 -11.01 18.71 6.96
CA THR A 299 -12.08 19.58 7.48
C THR A 299 -13.18 18.73 8.12
N GLU A 300 -13.26 18.75 9.46
CA GLU A 300 -14.51 18.42 10.14
C GLU A 300 -15.53 19.52 9.83
N ASN A 301 -16.77 19.15 9.52
CA ASN A 301 -17.87 20.10 9.58
C ASN A 301 -19.18 19.39 9.94
N THR A 302 -19.59 19.55 11.20
CA THR A 302 -20.89 19.08 11.70
C THR A 302 -21.95 20.13 11.40
N GLU A 303 -22.87 19.85 10.47
CA GLU A 303 -24.14 20.57 10.47
C GLU A 303 -25.30 19.71 9.98
N SER A 304 -26.42 19.79 10.70
CA SER A 304 -27.64 19.03 10.44
C SER A 304 -28.66 19.91 9.72
N LEU A 305 -29.17 19.47 8.57
CA LEU A 305 -30.38 20.06 8.00
C LEU A 305 -31.31 19.01 7.38
N SER A 306 -32.55 19.00 7.88
CA SER A 306 -33.61 18.09 7.43
C SER A 306 -34.24 18.59 6.14
N THR A 307 -34.41 17.71 5.15
CA THR A 307 -35.30 17.94 4.00
C THR A 307 -36.21 16.73 3.78
N ASN A 308 -37.52 16.95 3.94
CA ASN A 308 -38.53 15.97 3.53
C ASN A 308 -38.75 16.07 2.02
N THR A 309 -38.61 14.97 1.28
CA THR A 309 -39.27 14.79 -0.01
C THR A 309 -39.94 13.42 -0.08
N GLU A 310 -41.26 13.43 -0.19
CA GLU A 310 -42.07 12.24 -0.49
C GLU A 310 -41.93 11.85 -1.98
N LYS A 311 -42.59 10.73 -2.35
CA LYS A 311 -42.79 10.17 -3.70
C LYS A 311 -41.68 9.26 -4.23
N GLU A 312 -41.97 8.18 -4.97
CA GLU A 312 -43.26 7.47 -5.20
C GLU A 312 -43.00 6.06 -5.79
N ASN A 313 -43.95 5.13 -5.54
CA ASN A 313 -44.20 3.84 -6.22
C ASN A 313 -43.05 3.11 -6.96
N ASN A 314 -42.70 1.90 -6.49
CA ASN A 314 -42.42 0.78 -7.40
C ASN A 314 -42.78 -0.59 -6.79
N LYS A 315 -44.07 -0.95 -6.82
CA LYS A 315 -44.57 -2.27 -6.39
C LYS A 315 -44.64 -3.24 -7.58
N LYS A 316 -43.63 -4.11 -7.73
CA LYS A 316 -43.63 -5.17 -8.76
C LYS A 316 -43.51 -6.58 -8.17
N ARG A 317 -44.69 -7.22 -8.03
CA ARG A 317 -44.97 -8.61 -8.44
C ARG A 317 -43.85 -9.62 -8.21
N MET A 318 -43.87 -10.29 -7.05
CA MET A 318 -43.42 -11.69 -6.95
C MET A 318 -44.60 -12.60 -7.29
N GLU A 319 -44.34 -13.67 -8.06
CA GLU A 319 -45.31 -14.73 -8.35
C GLU A 319 -44.96 -15.96 -7.52
N SER A 320 -45.92 -16.44 -6.73
CA SER A 320 -45.74 -17.60 -5.85
C SER A 320 -45.96 -18.90 -6.62
N TYR A 321 -44.88 -19.57 -7.02
CA TYR A 321 -44.95 -20.97 -7.48
C TYR A 321 -45.00 -21.91 -6.27
N SER A 322 -46.19 -22.41 -5.97
CA SER A 322 -46.40 -23.43 -4.95
C SER A 322 -46.22 -24.82 -5.55
N THR A 323 -45.16 -25.53 -5.14
CA THR A 323 -44.97 -26.95 -5.44
C THR A 323 -45.42 -27.77 -4.24
N THR A 324 -46.55 -28.47 -4.38
CA THR A 324 -47.00 -29.47 -3.40
C THR A 324 -46.29 -30.79 -3.65
N VAL A 325 -45.99 -31.52 -2.57
CA VAL A 325 -45.61 -32.94 -2.55
C VAL A 325 -46.66 -33.69 -1.74
#